data_AF-A0A2E0TSY1-F1
#
_entry.id   AF-A0A2E0TSY1-F1
#
_cell.length_a   1.000
_cell.length_b   1.000
_cell.length_c   1.000
_cell.angle_alpha   90.00
_cell.angle_beta   90.00
_cell.angle_gamma   90.00
#
_symmetry.space_group_name_H-M   'P 1'
#
loop_
_entity.id
_entity.type
_entity.pdbx_description
1 polymer ?
#
loop_
_entity_poly.entity_id
_entity_poly.type
_entity_poly.pdbx_seq_one_letter_code
_entity_poly.pdbx_strand_id
1 'polypeptide(L)'
;MILARLALVAALGTAPFQCASDPDPERRLEDTPAEALWLLAERFREEGDAEARRTTLEQLVERYPTSREAERARLALDGREVAPDPPAERAESGEAPPSDG
;
A
#
# COMPACT_ATOMS: atom_id res chain seq x y z
N MET A 1 -46.02 16.07 33.01
CA MET A 1 -44.71 15.51 32.59
C MET A 1 -44.85 14.52 31.44
N ILE A 2 -45.32 14.89 30.24
CA ILE A 2 -45.33 13.95 29.08
C ILE A 2 -44.99 14.64 27.74
N LEU A 3 -44.93 15.97 27.65
CA LEU A 3 -44.75 16.66 26.35
C LEU A 3 -43.30 16.92 25.93
N ALA A 4 -42.29 16.54 26.74
CA ALA A 4 -40.89 16.92 26.51
C ALA A 4 -39.99 15.78 26.00
N ARG A 5 -40.54 14.77 25.32
CA ARG A 5 -39.76 13.56 24.96
C ARG A 5 -39.81 13.09 23.50
N LEU A 6 -40.42 13.84 22.57
CA LEU A 6 -40.76 13.28 21.25
C LEU A 6 -40.16 13.96 20.01
N ALA A 7 -39.12 14.80 20.12
CA ALA A 7 -38.63 15.51 18.92
C ALA A 7 -37.09 15.61 18.79
N LEU A 8 -36.32 14.62 19.23
CA LEU A 8 -34.86 14.56 18.97
C LEU A 8 -34.45 13.54 17.89
N VAL A 9 -35.39 12.85 17.24
CA VAL A 9 -35.07 11.76 16.29
C VAL A 9 -34.90 12.25 14.84
N ALA A 10 -35.12 13.54 14.55
CA ALA A 10 -35.10 14.08 13.19
C ALA A 10 -33.71 14.49 12.65
N ALA A 11 -32.61 14.09 13.32
CA ALA A 11 -31.24 14.47 12.93
C ALA A 11 -30.37 13.31 12.41
N LEU A 12 -30.95 12.13 12.16
CA LEU A 12 -30.22 10.96 11.62
C LEU A 12 -30.52 10.68 10.14
N GLY A 13 -31.35 11.50 9.48
CA GLY A 13 -31.81 11.28 8.10
C GLY A 13 -31.04 12.01 7.01
N THR A 14 -30.02 12.80 7.36
CA THR A 14 -29.20 13.55 6.38
C THR A 14 -27.72 13.31 6.61
N ALA A 15 -27.31 12.04 6.67
CA ALA A 15 -25.97 11.72 6.19
C ALA A 15 -26.11 11.65 4.65
N PRO A 16 -25.55 12.62 3.87
CA PRO A 16 -25.46 12.44 2.43
C PRO A 16 -24.71 11.13 2.18
N PHE A 17 -24.98 10.49 1.04
CA PHE A 17 -24.33 9.29 0.50
C PHE A 17 -22.80 9.41 0.42
N GLN A 18 -22.15 9.50 1.58
CA GLN A 18 -20.73 9.33 1.75
C GLN A 18 -20.45 7.87 1.43
N CYS A 19 -19.57 7.66 0.45
CA CYS A 19 -19.09 6.39 -0.10
C CYS A 19 -19.90 5.79 -1.26
N ALA A 20 -20.17 6.57 -2.31
CA ALA A 20 -20.15 6.06 -3.68
C ALA A 20 -18.94 6.66 -4.41
N SER A 21 -17.72 6.32 -3.96
CA SER A 21 -16.59 6.38 -4.88
C SER A 21 -16.76 5.20 -5.81
N ASP A 22 -17.07 5.49 -7.08
CA ASP A 22 -16.90 4.52 -8.16
C ASP A 22 -15.41 4.17 -8.17
N PRO A 23 -14.98 2.99 -7.67
CA PRO A 23 -13.59 2.66 -7.67
C PRO A 23 -13.24 2.45 -9.14
N ASP A 24 -12.59 3.46 -9.72
CA ASP A 24 -12.03 3.38 -11.06
C ASP A 24 -11.37 2.00 -11.22
N PRO A 25 -11.95 1.11 -12.07
CA PRO A 25 -11.53 -0.28 -12.16
C PRO A 25 -10.10 -0.40 -12.67
N GLU A 26 -9.57 0.67 -13.28
CA GLU A 26 -8.19 0.77 -13.77
C GLU A 26 -7.22 1.28 -12.69
N ARG A 27 -7.71 1.78 -11.54
CA ARG A 27 -6.90 2.36 -10.45
C ARG A 27 -6.40 1.39 -9.37
N ARG A 28 -6.69 0.08 -9.45
CA ARG A 28 -6.39 -0.87 -8.36
C ARG A 28 -5.24 -1.83 -8.64
N LEU A 29 -4.08 -1.28 -8.97
CA LEU A 29 -2.82 -1.91 -8.58
C LEU A 29 -2.27 -1.11 -7.40
N GLU A 30 -3.04 -1.05 -6.30
CA GLU A 30 -2.45 -0.61 -5.04
C GLU A 30 -1.47 -1.69 -4.59
N ASP A 31 -0.25 -1.28 -4.22
CA ASP A 31 0.75 -2.17 -3.65
C ASP A 31 0.09 -2.99 -2.54
N THR A 32 0.34 -4.30 -2.53
CA THR A 32 -0.15 -5.11 -1.41
C THR A 32 0.47 -4.58 -0.11
N PRO A 33 -0.20 -4.67 1.06
CA PRO A 33 0.39 -4.19 2.31
C PRO A 33 1.78 -4.80 2.61
N ALA A 34 2.04 -6.03 2.16
CA ALA A 34 3.34 -6.68 2.26
C ALA A 34 4.39 -6.02 1.34
N GLU A 35 4.01 -5.68 0.11
CA GLU A 35 4.84 -4.95 -0.85
C GLU A 35 5.16 -3.54 -0.37
N ALA A 36 4.19 -2.82 0.19
CA ALA A 36 4.43 -1.50 0.77
C ALA A 36 5.46 -1.53 1.92
N LEU A 37 5.38 -2.53 2.81
CA LEU A 37 6.38 -2.71 3.87
C LEU A 37 7.75 -3.10 3.33
N TRP A 38 7.80 -3.92 2.29
CA TRP A 38 9.04 -4.24 1.60
C TRP A 38 9.69 -2.97 1.03
N LEU A 39 8.95 -2.17 0.26
CA LEU A 39 9.43 -0.92 -0.34
C LEU A 39 9.90 0.09 0.73
N LEU A 40 9.22 0.16 1.87
CA LEU A 40 9.65 0.97 3.00
C LEU A 40 10.99 0.50 3.58
N ALA A 41 11.17 -0.81 3.77
CA ALA A 41 12.43 -1.37 4.25
C ALA A 41 13.60 -1.10 3.27
N GLU A 42 13.32 -1.14 1.96
CA GLU A 42 14.31 -0.84 0.93
C GLU A 42 14.71 0.63 0.93
N ARG A 43 13.76 1.55 1.15
CA ARG A 43 14.08 2.96 1.36
C ARG A 43 15.00 3.17 2.57
N PHE A 44 14.72 2.53 3.70
CA PHE A 44 15.61 2.61 4.86
C PHE A 44 17.00 2.03 4.56
N ARG A 45 17.11 1.02 3.70
CA ARG A 45 18.42 0.53 3.21
C ARG A 45 19.18 1.62 2.46
N GLU A 46 18.50 2.30 1.53
CA GLU A 46 19.08 3.38 0.72
C GLU A 46 19.51 4.57 1.58
N GLU A 47 18.74 4.89 2.62
CA GLU A 47 19.04 5.93 3.60
C GLU A 47 20.12 5.52 4.62
N GLY A 48 20.50 4.24 4.65
CA GLY A 48 21.48 3.69 5.60
C GLY A 48 20.93 3.45 7.00
N ASP A 49 19.62 3.52 7.20
CA ASP A 49 18.95 3.25 8.47
C ASP A 49 18.74 1.74 8.66
N ALA A 50 19.79 1.08 9.16
CA ALA A 50 19.79 -0.36 9.36
C ALA A 50 18.78 -0.83 10.43
N GLU A 51 18.50 -0.01 11.45
CA GLU A 51 17.58 -0.38 12.53
C GLU A 51 16.13 -0.29 12.07
N ALA A 52 15.74 0.80 11.41
CA ALA A 52 14.41 0.97 10.86
C ALA A 52 14.13 -0.08 9.76
N ARG A 53 15.13 -0.36 8.91
CA ARG A 53 15.06 -1.44 7.94
C ARG A 53 14.78 -2.78 8.61
N ARG A 54 15.61 -3.18 9.58
CA ARG A 54 15.48 -4.46 10.28
C ARG A 54 14.09 -4.60 10.92
N THR A 55 13.65 -3.58 11.64
CA THR A 55 12.35 -3.58 12.32
C THR A 55 11.20 -3.74 11.33
N THR A 56 11.28 -3.08 10.18
CA THR A 56 10.27 -3.17 9.13
C THR A 56 10.21 -4.58 8.51
N LEU A 57 11.37 -5.21 8.29
CA LEU A 57 11.45 -6.59 7.79
C LEU A 57 10.89 -7.59 8.80
N GLU A 58 11.17 -7.42 10.09
CA GLU A 58 10.61 -8.26 11.16
C GLU A 58 9.07 -8.15 11.18
N GLN A 59 8.53 -6.93 11.10
CA GLN A 59 7.08 -6.69 11.01
C GLN A 59 6.44 -7.31 9.77
N LEU A 60 7.12 -7.23 8.61
CA LEU A 60 6.67 -7.85 7.38
C LEU A 60 6.53 -9.38 7.53
N VAL A 61 7.52 -10.03 8.14
CA VAL A 61 7.48 -11.48 8.41
C VAL A 61 6.39 -11.83 9.44
N GLU A 62 6.25 -11.03 10.50
CA GLU A 62 5.25 -11.27 11.55
C GLU A 62 3.82 -11.11 11.03
N ARG A 63 3.56 -10.02 10.28
CA ARG A 63 2.20 -9.65 9.88
C ARG A 63 1.73 -10.35 8.61
N TYR A 64 2.66 -10.68 7.71
CA TYR A 64 2.37 -11.27 6.40
C TYR A 64 3.23 -12.52 6.12
N PRO A 65 3.23 -13.54 7.00
CA PRO A 65 4.23 -14.62 6.98
C PRO A 65 4.28 -15.44 5.67
N THR A 66 3.16 -15.50 4.95
CA THR A 66 2.99 -16.27 3.70
C THR A 66 3.17 -15.43 2.43
N SER A 67 3.48 -14.13 2.54
CA SER A 67 3.73 -13.29 1.36
C SER A 67 5.09 -13.63 0.72
N ARG A 68 5.22 -13.32 -0.57
CA ARG A 68 6.50 -13.43 -1.29
C ARG A 68 7.55 -12.52 -0.65
N GLU A 69 7.12 -11.34 -0.20
CA GLU A 69 7.95 -10.33 0.43
C GLU A 69 8.47 -10.80 1.80
N ALA A 70 7.68 -11.56 2.57
CA ALA A 70 8.13 -12.15 3.82
C ALA A 70 9.25 -13.19 3.61
N GLU A 71 9.23 -13.95 2.51
CA GLU A 71 10.34 -14.85 2.17
C GLU A 71 11.63 -14.06 1.87
N ARG A 72 11.52 -12.98 1.09
CA ARG A 72 12.66 -12.08 0.82
C ARG A 72 13.16 -11.43 2.12
N ALA A 73 12.27 -11.02 3.00
CA ALA A 73 12.61 -10.42 4.28
C ALA A 73 13.37 -11.39 5.20
N ARG A 74 12.97 -12.67 5.25
CA ARG A 74 13.73 -13.71 5.97
C ARG A 74 15.15 -13.85 5.43
N LEU A 75 15.33 -13.89 4.10
CA LEU A 75 16.65 -13.95 3.48
C LEU A 75 17.49 -12.70 3.80
N ALA A 76 16.88 -11.51 3.78
CA ALA A 76 17.56 -10.27 4.12
C ALA A 76 17.98 -10.19 5.58
N LEU A 77 17.14 -10.65 6.51
CA LEU A 77 17.46 -10.74 7.94
C LEU A 77 18.59 -11.75 8.22
N ASP A 78 18.66 -12.83 7.43
CA ASP A 78 19.76 -13.81 7.47
C ASP A 78 21.06 -13.30 6.82
N GLY A 79 21.06 -12.09 6.24
CA GLY A 79 22.21 -11.53 5.53
C GLY A 79 22.49 -12.19 4.17
N ARG A 80 21.51 -12.92 3.62
CA ARG A 80 21.60 -13.64 2.34
C ARG A 80 20.91 -12.89 1.18
N GLU A 81 20.75 -11.58 1.32
CA GLU A 81 20.08 -10.77 0.32
C GLU A 81 20.91 -10.65 -0.96
N VAL A 82 20.26 -10.89 -2.10
CA VAL A 82 20.79 -10.55 -3.42
C VAL A 82 20.32 -9.14 -3.73
N ALA A 83 21.22 -8.28 -4.22
CA ALA A 83 20.92 -6.89 -4.59
C ALA A 83 19.62 -6.83 -5.43
N PRO A 84 18.75 -5.84 -5.18
CA PRO A 84 17.48 -5.75 -5.90
C PRO A 84 17.72 -5.66 -7.40
N ASP A 85 16.86 -6.32 -8.18
CA ASP A 85 16.75 -6.02 -9.61
C ASP A 85 16.52 -4.52 -9.78
N PRO A 86 17.14 -3.87 -10.79
CA PRO A 86 16.94 -2.45 -11.03
C PRO A 86 15.44 -2.16 -11.10
N PRO A 87 14.98 -1.02 -10.55
CA PRO A 87 13.57 -0.67 -10.56
C PRO A 87 13.09 -0.82 -12.00
N ALA A 88 12.07 -1.66 -12.20
CA ALA A 88 11.48 -1.89 -13.50
C ALA A 88 11.23 -0.51 -14.11
N GLU A 89 12.04 -0.17 -15.12
CA GLU A 89 11.95 1.11 -15.80
C GLU A 89 10.50 1.25 -16.18
N ARG A 90 9.90 2.33 -15.65
CA ARG A 90 8.53 2.78 -15.88
C ARG A 90 8.10 2.26 -17.24
N ALA A 91 7.14 1.32 -17.25
CA ALA A 91 6.60 0.77 -18.47
C ALA A 91 6.45 1.93 -19.46
N GLU A 92 7.28 1.90 -20.51
CA GLU A 92 7.19 2.80 -21.63
C GLU A 92 5.78 2.57 -22.19
N SER A 93 4.83 3.37 -21.71
CA SER A 93 3.54 3.56 -22.35
C SER A 93 3.89 4.14 -23.71
N GLY A 94 3.92 3.26 -24.70
CA GLY A 94 4.22 3.57 -26.08
C GLY A 94 3.30 4.67 -26.57
N GLU A 95 3.86 5.88 -26.68
CA GLU A 95 3.33 6.89 -27.58
C GLU A 95 3.82 6.52 -28.98
N ALA A 96 2.91 6.07 -29.83
CA ALA A 96 3.21 5.79 -31.23
C ALA A 96 3.71 7.09 -31.91
N PRO A 97 4.70 7.03 -32.83
CA PRO A 97 5.13 8.21 -33.55
C PRO A 97 3.95 8.79 -34.36
N PRO A 98 3.84 10.12 -34.52
CA PRO A 98 2.79 10.72 -35.31
C PRO A 98 2.82 10.17 -36.75
N SER A 99 1.69 9.64 -37.21
CA SER A 99 1.53 9.29 -38.62
C SER A 99 1.36 10.57 -39.43
N ASP A 100 2.41 10.99 -40.13
CA ASP A 100 2.28 11.98 -41.18
C ASP A 100 1.46 11.37 -42.33
N GLY A 101 0.32 12.01 -42.63
CA GLY A 101 -0.53 11.75 -43.79
C GLY A 101 -0.42 12.87 -44.81
#